data_AF-A0A2B7WI15-F1
#
_entry.id   AF-A0A2B7WI15-F1
#
_cell.length_a   1.000
_cell.length_b   1.000
_cell.length_c   1.000
_cell.angle_alpha   90.00
_cell.angle_beta   90.00
_cell.angle_gamma   90.00
#
_symmetry.space_group_name_H-M   'P 1'
#
loop_
_entity.id
_entity.type
_entity.pdbx_description
1 polymer ?
#
loop_
_entity_poly.entity_id
_entity_poly.type
_entity_poly.pdbx_seq_one_letter_code
_entity_poly.pdbx_strand_id
1 'polypeptide(L)'
;MAPIHRNHGNKRRAERRHQCRVRLAQHIYEKLGVYIDATRVRLKPGPDDPYRWLVMPSKKHLLEKQLSKSSVRDYDEICSAVDDSALEAVPADEYMQRRAIPATDSTGSTQRVGNQLNRPVESFATKTIHLTAENDMLQIAHQESVARADRAEAALTDMRIELQDAQNLIQQLQAEAYDLNGKLQKSLCMMETYKKRAQDSDKAIQTLVEAVDTARSQASSTCSYF
;
A
#
# COMPACT_ATOMS: atom_id res chain seq x y z
N MET A 1 9.79 -19.78 27.03
CA MET A 1 8.95 -19.82 25.81
C MET A 1 9.76 -19.20 24.67
N ALA A 2 10.13 -19.98 23.66
CA ALA A 2 10.91 -19.49 22.53
C ALA A 2 10.01 -18.75 21.51
N PRO A 3 10.46 -17.63 20.89
CA PRO A 3 9.64 -16.92 19.92
C PRO A 3 9.61 -17.68 18.59
N ILE A 4 8.40 -17.92 18.09
CA ILE A 4 8.14 -18.56 16.81
C ILE A 4 8.53 -17.59 15.67
N HIS A 5 9.73 -17.75 15.10
CA HIS A 5 10.08 -17.19 13.80
C HIS A 5 9.27 -17.90 12.69
N ARG A 6 8.00 -17.52 12.49
CA ARG A 6 7.19 -17.97 11.35
C ARG A 6 6.43 -16.79 10.75
N ASN A 7 7.05 -16.07 9.81
CA ASN A 7 6.26 -15.34 8.80
C ASN A 7 7.03 -14.80 7.59
N HIS A 8 8.36 -14.86 7.55
CA HIS A 8 9.12 -14.32 6.41
C HIS A 8 8.95 -15.16 5.13
N GLY A 9 8.80 -16.49 5.23
CA GLY A 9 8.62 -17.36 4.07
C GLY A 9 7.27 -17.18 3.35
N ASN A 10 6.18 -17.05 4.11
CA ASN A 10 4.84 -16.87 3.54
C ASN A 10 4.67 -15.48 2.92
N LYS A 11 5.21 -14.44 3.57
CA LYS A 11 5.23 -13.08 3.01
C LYS A 11 6.01 -13.03 1.69
N ARG A 12 7.23 -13.59 1.66
CA ARG A 12 8.05 -13.66 0.44
C ARG A 12 7.35 -14.41 -0.69
N ARG A 13 6.63 -15.49 -0.37
CA ARG A 13 5.85 -16.24 -1.36
C ARG A 13 4.66 -15.44 -1.90
N ALA A 14 3.95 -14.72 -1.04
CA ALA A 14 2.83 -13.88 -1.45
C ALA A 14 3.28 -12.73 -2.38
N GLU A 15 4.38 -12.07 -2.02
CA GLU A 15 5.05 -11.02 -2.81
C GLU A 15 5.41 -11.53 -4.22
N ARG A 16 6.15 -12.63 -4.29
CA ARG A 16 6.60 -13.23 -5.56
C ARG A 16 5.43 -13.68 -6.42
N ARG A 17 4.38 -14.23 -5.81
CA ARG A 17 3.15 -14.58 -6.52
C ARG A 17 2.47 -13.36 -7.13
N HIS A 18 2.45 -12.24 -6.42
CA HIS A 18 1.87 -11.01 -6.93
C HIS A 18 2.68 -10.46 -8.11
N GLN A 19 4.00 -10.38 -7.98
CA GLN A 19 4.90 -9.95 -9.06
C GLN A 19 4.75 -10.82 -10.31
N CYS A 20 4.70 -12.15 -10.15
CA CYS A 20 4.47 -13.08 -11.26
C CYS A 20 3.13 -12.82 -11.97
N ARG A 21 2.06 -12.56 -11.21
CA ARG A 21 0.75 -12.21 -11.78
C ARG A 21 0.77 -10.90 -12.57
N VAL A 22 1.46 -9.89 -12.05
CA VAL A 22 1.63 -8.61 -12.76
C VAL A 22 2.37 -8.83 -14.07
N ARG A 23 3.46 -9.59 -14.05
CA ARG A 23 4.24 -9.90 -15.26
C ARG A 23 3.41 -10.64 -16.31
N LEU A 24 2.62 -11.63 -15.90
CA LEU A 24 1.73 -12.38 -16.80
C LEU A 24 0.60 -11.50 -17.35
N ALA A 25 -0.02 -10.65 -16.52
CA ALA A 25 -1.05 -9.71 -16.97
C ALA A 25 -0.49 -8.74 -18.03
N GLN A 26 0.70 -8.20 -17.77
CA GLN A 26 1.40 -7.34 -18.70
C GLN A 26 1.69 -8.07 -20.01
N HIS A 27 2.15 -9.32 -19.98
CA HIS A 27 2.40 -10.09 -21.19
C HIS A 27 1.13 -10.35 -22.01
N ILE A 28 0.00 -10.63 -21.35
CA ILE A 28 -1.30 -10.77 -22.02
C ILE A 28 -1.68 -9.48 -22.73
N TYR A 29 -1.48 -8.33 -22.08
CA TYR A 29 -1.72 -7.03 -22.69
C TYR A 29 -0.78 -6.76 -23.87
N GLU A 30 0.52 -7.05 -23.74
CA GLU A 30 1.52 -6.87 -24.80
C GLU A 30 1.22 -7.72 -26.05
N LYS A 31 0.74 -8.96 -25.86
CA LYS A 31 0.49 -9.89 -26.97
C LYS A 31 -0.90 -9.74 -27.58
N LEU A 32 -1.92 -9.53 -26.75
CA LEU A 32 -3.31 -9.60 -27.17
C LEU A 32 -4.03 -8.25 -27.14
N GLY A 33 -3.43 -7.22 -26.54
CA GLY A 33 -4.09 -5.93 -26.30
C GLY A 33 -5.20 -5.98 -25.25
N VAL A 34 -5.36 -7.10 -24.54
CA VAL A 34 -6.43 -7.31 -23.56
C VAL A 34 -5.94 -7.00 -22.16
N TYR A 35 -6.61 -6.06 -21.49
CA TYR A 35 -6.33 -5.76 -20.09
C TYR A 35 -7.01 -6.80 -19.17
N ILE A 36 -6.21 -7.44 -18.32
CA ILE A 36 -6.71 -8.36 -17.28
C ILE A 36 -6.07 -7.98 -15.96
N ASP A 37 -6.92 -7.79 -14.94
CA ASP A 37 -6.44 -7.56 -13.57
C ASP A 37 -5.52 -8.71 -13.12
N ALA A 38 -4.36 -8.39 -12.57
CA ALA A 38 -3.36 -9.36 -12.13
C ALA A 38 -3.93 -10.44 -11.18
N THR A 39 -4.91 -10.11 -10.34
CA THR A 39 -5.57 -11.06 -9.44
C THR A 39 -6.43 -12.09 -10.18
N ARG A 40 -6.92 -11.74 -11.38
CA ARG A 40 -7.74 -12.58 -12.26
C ARG A 40 -6.91 -13.43 -13.21
N VAL A 41 -5.61 -13.20 -13.33
CA VAL A 41 -4.72 -14.04 -14.15
C VAL A 41 -4.60 -15.45 -13.57
N ARG A 42 -4.79 -16.43 -14.45
CA ARG A 42 -4.79 -17.86 -14.16
C ARG A 42 -3.76 -18.53 -15.05
N LEU A 43 -3.01 -19.45 -14.45
CA LEU A 43 -2.07 -20.28 -15.20
C LEU A 43 -2.79 -21.39 -15.97
N LYS A 44 -4.00 -21.76 -15.52
CA LYS A 44 -4.97 -22.56 -16.25
C LYS A 44 -6.23 -21.72 -16.51
N PRO A 45 -6.28 -21.00 -17.65
CA PRO A 45 -7.46 -20.24 -18.04
C PRO A 45 -8.66 -21.18 -18.25
N GLY A 46 -9.84 -20.75 -17.81
CA GLY A 46 -11.11 -21.41 -18.06
C GLY A 46 -11.65 -21.15 -19.47
N PRO A 47 -12.80 -21.75 -19.84
CA PRO A 47 -13.41 -21.55 -21.15
C PRO A 47 -13.68 -20.07 -21.44
N ASP A 48 -14.14 -19.31 -20.45
CA ASP A 48 -14.55 -17.90 -20.56
C ASP A 48 -13.39 -16.90 -20.52
N ASP A 49 -12.16 -17.36 -20.22
CA ASP A 49 -11.00 -16.47 -20.21
C ASP A 49 -10.56 -16.18 -21.66
N PRO A 50 -10.23 -14.92 -22.03
CA PRO A 50 -9.97 -14.52 -23.42
C PRO A 50 -8.60 -14.96 -23.95
N TYR A 51 -7.77 -15.60 -23.12
CA TYR A 51 -6.41 -16.00 -23.47
C TYR A 51 -6.15 -17.47 -23.12
N ARG A 52 -5.17 -18.05 -23.80
CA ARG A 52 -4.57 -19.35 -23.49
C ARG A 52 -3.05 -19.22 -23.48
N TRP A 53 -2.39 -20.20 -22.88
CA TRP A 53 -0.94 -20.25 -22.83
C TRP A 53 -0.43 -21.23 -23.89
N LEU A 54 0.35 -20.72 -24.84
CA LEU A 54 1.21 -21.52 -25.70
C LEU A 54 2.53 -21.74 -24.97
N VAL A 55 2.87 -22.99 -24.69
CA VAL A 55 4.08 -23.32 -23.91
C VAL A 55 4.93 -24.33 -24.67
N MET A 56 6.24 -24.10 -24.66
CA MET A 56 7.20 -25.04 -25.22
C MET A 56 7.14 -26.39 -24.49
N PRO A 57 7.32 -27.53 -25.18
CA PRO A 57 7.24 -28.85 -24.56
C PRO A 57 8.12 -29.01 -23.31
N SER A 58 9.32 -28.40 -23.31
CA SER A 58 10.29 -28.42 -22.21
C SER A 58 9.85 -27.66 -20.95
N LYS A 59 8.80 -26.85 -21.04
CA LYS A 59 8.30 -25.98 -19.95
C LYS A 59 6.83 -26.25 -19.60
N LYS A 60 6.23 -27.32 -20.12
CA LYS A 60 4.83 -27.70 -19.85
C LYS A 60 4.52 -27.90 -18.36
N HIS A 61 5.49 -28.35 -17.57
CA HIS A 61 5.35 -28.57 -16.12
C HIS A 61 4.97 -27.29 -15.38
N LEU A 62 5.34 -26.12 -15.91
CA LEU A 62 4.99 -24.83 -15.33
C LEU A 62 3.48 -24.62 -15.24
N LEU A 63 2.72 -25.14 -16.21
CA LEU A 63 1.26 -24.98 -16.26
C LEU A 63 0.49 -26.06 -15.47
N GLU A 64 1.17 -27.05 -14.86
CA GLU A 64 0.50 -28.15 -14.15
C GLU A 64 -0.18 -27.71 -12.86
N LYS A 65 0.36 -26.68 -12.20
CA LYS A 65 -0.14 -26.15 -10.93
C LYS A 65 -0.73 -24.76 -11.12
N GLN A 66 -1.74 -24.41 -10.33
CA GLN A 66 -2.20 -23.02 -10.27
C GLN A 66 -1.22 -22.19 -9.43
N LEU A 67 -1.07 -20.90 -9.74
CA LEU A 67 -0.20 -19.94 -9.01
C LEU A 67 -0.36 -19.98 -7.48
N SER A 68 -1.55 -20.30 -6.96
CA SER A 68 -1.79 -20.43 -5.52
C SER A 68 -1.07 -21.61 -4.87
N LYS A 69 -0.68 -22.63 -5.64
CA LYS A 69 -0.01 -23.86 -5.23
C LYS A 69 1.46 -23.96 -5.67
N SER A 70 1.96 -22.96 -6.40
CA SER A 70 3.33 -22.93 -6.92
C SER A 70 4.36 -22.50 -5.86
N SER A 71 5.61 -22.91 -6.03
CA SER A 71 6.74 -22.50 -5.19
C SER A 71 7.27 -21.11 -5.59
N VAL A 72 8.17 -20.53 -4.79
CA VAL A 72 8.85 -19.27 -5.19
C VAL A 72 9.69 -19.46 -6.45
N ARG A 73 10.37 -20.62 -6.58
CA ARG A 73 11.17 -20.96 -7.75
C ARG A 73 10.30 -21.07 -9.01
N ASP A 74 9.11 -21.63 -8.87
CA ASP A 74 8.16 -21.75 -9.98
C ASP A 74 7.75 -20.36 -10.51
N TYR A 75 7.59 -19.36 -9.65
CA TYR A 75 7.26 -17.99 -10.08
C TYR A 75 8.37 -17.37 -10.91
N ASP A 76 9.62 -17.50 -10.46
CA ASP A 76 10.77 -16.98 -11.19
C ASP A 76 10.92 -17.71 -12.55
N GLU A 77 10.74 -19.03 -12.57
CA GLU A 77 10.80 -19.82 -13.81
C GLU A 77 9.67 -19.49 -14.80
N ILE A 78 8.46 -19.22 -14.30
CA ILE A 78 7.34 -18.75 -15.12
C ILE A 78 7.65 -17.39 -15.74
N CYS A 79 8.15 -16.43 -14.95
CA CYS A 79 8.52 -15.11 -15.47
C CYS A 79 9.61 -15.22 -16.54
N SER A 80 10.68 -15.98 -16.28
CA SER A 80 11.73 -16.21 -17.28
C SER A 80 11.21 -16.89 -18.54
N ALA A 81 10.29 -17.86 -18.42
CA ALA A 81 9.69 -18.49 -19.59
C ALA A 81 8.88 -17.50 -20.44
N VAL A 82 8.27 -16.49 -19.83
CA VAL A 82 7.58 -15.40 -20.55
C VAL A 82 8.58 -14.48 -21.24
N ASP A 83 9.65 -14.11 -20.54
CA ASP A 83 10.70 -13.23 -21.08
C ASP A 83 11.44 -13.89 -22.26
N ASP A 84 11.70 -15.20 -22.18
CA ASP A 84 12.37 -16.00 -23.21
C ASP A 84 11.41 -16.52 -24.30
N SER A 85 10.14 -16.08 -24.31
CA SER A 85 9.10 -16.52 -25.25
C SER A 85 8.82 -18.05 -25.26
N ALA A 86 9.25 -18.76 -24.22
CA ALA A 86 8.93 -20.18 -24.02
C ALA A 86 7.49 -20.38 -23.49
N LEU A 87 6.89 -19.33 -22.95
CA LEU A 87 5.50 -19.25 -22.50
C LEU A 87 4.86 -17.98 -23.06
N GLU A 88 3.91 -18.13 -23.97
CA GLU A 88 3.29 -17.01 -24.68
C GLU A 88 1.77 -16.99 -24.50
N ALA A 89 1.19 -15.80 -24.34
CA ALA A 89 -0.26 -15.62 -24.33
C ALA A 89 -0.80 -15.59 -25.78
N VAL A 90 -1.79 -16.42 -26.08
CA VAL A 90 -2.46 -16.50 -27.38
C VAL A 90 -3.98 -16.34 -27.24
N PRO A 91 -4.69 -15.86 -28.27
CA PRO A 91 -6.15 -15.81 -28.27
C PRO A 91 -6.79 -17.19 -28.04
N ALA A 92 -7.92 -17.22 -27.31
CA ALA A 92 -8.58 -18.47 -26.97
C ALA A 92 -9.14 -19.22 -28.20
N ASP A 93 -9.60 -18.49 -29.21
CA ASP A 93 -10.07 -19.00 -30.50
C ASP A 93 -8.92 -19.60 -31.33
N GLU A 94 -7.78 -18.91 -31.40
CA GLU A 94 -6.58 -19.41 -32.10
C GLU A 94 -6.06 -20.71 -31.49
N TYR A 95 -6.03 -20.80 -30.15
CA TYR A 95 -5.61 -22.01 -29.44
C TYR A 95 -6.52 -23.21 -29.74
N MET A 96 -7.84 -22.98 -29.81
CA MET A 96 -8.81 -24.04 -30.14
C MET A 96 -8.67 -24.50 -31.59
N GLN A 97 -8.39 -23.58 -32.52
CA GLN A 97 -8.12 -23.89 -33.92
C GLN A 97 -6.88 -24.79 -34.07
N ARG A 98 -5.81 -24.50 -33.32
CA ARG A 98 -4.55 -25.28 -33.33
C ARG A 98 -4.70 -26.66 -32.67
N ARG A 99 -5.60 -26.82 -31.70
CA ARG A 99 -5.91 -28.12 -31.06
C ARG A 99 -6.87 -28.99 -31.87
N ALA A 100 -7.67 -28.39 -32.75
CA ALA A 100 -8.66 -29.07 -33.56
C ALA A 100 -8.11 -29.73 -34.84
N ILE A 101 -6.79 -29.94 -34.94
CA ILE A 101 -6.19 -30.77 -35.99
C ILE A 101 -5.99 -32.20 -35.46
N PRO A 102 -6.94 -33.13 -35.63
CA PRO A 102 -6.59 -34.53 -35.69
C PRO A 102 -5.88 -34.80 -37.02
N ALA A 103 -4.78 -35.55 -36.94
CA ALA A 103 -4.12 -36.14 -38.09
C ALA A 103 -5.13 -36.92 -38.94
N THR A 104 -5.34 -36.50 -40.18
CA THR A 104 -5.83 -37.39 -41.23
C THR A 104 -5.00 -37.15 -42.48
N ASP A 105 -4.17 -38.13 -42.75
CA ASP A 105 -3.55 -38.33 -44.04
C ASP A 105 -4.59 -38.38 -45.16
N SER A 106 -4.17 -37.83 -46.30
CA SER A 106 -4.49 -38.32 -47.64
C SER A 106 -5.91 -38.15 -48.22
N THR A 107 -5.87 -37.53 -49.39
CA THR A 107 -6.69 -37.76 -50.60
C THR A 107 -7.96 -36.91 -50.76
N GLY A 108 -7.98 -36.18 -51.88
CA GLY A 108 -8.96 -35.16 -52.18
C GLY A 108 -10.37 -35.67 -52.49
N SER A 109 -11.32 -34.74 -52.46
CA SER A 109 -12.30 -34.59 -53.54
C SER A 109 -13.05 -33.28 -53.35
N THR A 110 -13.26 -32.66 -54.49
CA THR A 110 -14.10 -31.51 -54.83
C THR A 110 -15.46 -31.50 -54.12
N GLN A 111 -15.97 -30.28 -53.93
CA GLN A 111 -17.38 -29.89 -53.74
C GLN A 111 -18.02 -30.16 -52.36
N ARG A 112 -18.25 -29.07 -51.63
CA ARG A 112 -19.61 -28.61 -51.27
C ARG A 112 -19.58 -27.23 -50.62
N VAL A 113 -19.76 -26.21 -51.45
CA VAL A 113 -20.32 -24.92 -51.02
C VAL A 113 -21.81 -25.17 -50.79
N GLY A 114 -22.21 -25.30 -49.54
CA GLY A 114 -23.60 -25.55 -49.17
C GLY A 114 -23.71 -26.04 -47.74
N ASN A 115 -24.18 -25.15 -46.87
CA ASN A 115 -24.62 -25.34 -45.46
C ASN A 115 -23.88 -24.51 -44.39
N GLN A 116 -23.56 -23.24 -44.68
CA GLN A 116 -23.28 -22.23 -43.65
C GLN A 116 -24.39 -21.16 -43.51
N LEU A 117 -25.60 -21.40 -44.00
CA LEU A 117 -26.76 -20.51 -43.81
C LEU A 117 -27.78 -21.18 -42.91
N ASN A 118 -27.45 -21.24 -41.62
CA ASN A 118 -28.40 -21.32 -40.50
C ASN A 118 -27.71 -20.86 -39.20
N ARG A 119 -26.80 -19.88 -39.32
CA ARG A 119 -26.47 -19.01 -38.20
C ARG A 119 -27.45 -17.84 -38.29
N PRO A 120 -28.19 -17.47 -37.24
CA PRO A 120 -28.90 -16.20 -37.25
C PRO A 120 -27.84 -15.11 -37.43
N VAL A 121 -27.71 -14.60 -38.65
CA VAL A 121 -26.93 -13.40 -38.89
C VAL A 121 -27.79 -12.31 -38.30
N GLU A 122 -27.48 -11.88 -37.08
CA GLU A 122 -28.06 -10.65 -36.54
C GLU A 122 -27.93 -9.58 -37.61
N SER A 123 -29.08 -9.01 -38.00
CA SER A 123 -29.07 -7.93 -38.99
C SER A 123 -28.15 -6.83 -38.48
N PHE A 124 -27.41 -6.20 -39.40
CA PHE A 124 -26.56 -5.05 -39.05
C PHE A 124 -27.34 -3.99 -38.27
N ALA A 125 -28.64 -3.82 -38.57
CA ALA A 125 -29.54 -2.95 -37.81
C ALA A 125 -29.66 -3.34 -36.32
N THR A 126 -29.78 -4.64 -36.01
CA THR A 126 -29.83 -5.16 -34.64
C THR A 126 -28.52 -4.89 -33.91
N LYS A 127 -27.39 -5.12 -34.58
CA LYS A 127 -26.06 -4.84 -34.01
C LYS A 127 -25.83 -3.35 -33.77
N THR A 128 -26.27 -2.50 -34.69
CA THR A 128 -26.22 -1.04 -34.50
C THR A 128 -27.04 -0.61 -33.30
N ILE A 129 -28.28 -1.12 -33.14
CA ILE A 129 -29.13 -0.80 -31.98
C ILE A 129 -28.45 -1.22 -30.67
N HIS A 130 -27.89 -2.43 -30.62
CA HIS A 130 -27.18 -2.92 -29.42
C HIS A 130 -25.98 -2.05 -29.08
N LEU A 131 -25.12 -1.75 -30.06
CA LEU A 131 -23.92 -0.94 -29.83
C LEU A 131 -24.26 0.50 -29.46
N THR A 132 -25.33 1.08 -30.00
CA THR A 132 -25.79 2.41 -29.59
C THR A 132 -26.26 2.38 -28.14
N ALA A 133 -27.07 1.39 -27.75
CA ALA A 133 -27.51 1.26 -26.36
C ALA A 133 -26.34 1.02 -25.39
N GLU A 134 -25.35 0.22 -25.80
CA GLU A 134 -24.14 0.00 -25.01
C GLU A 134 -23.30 1.27 -24.86
N ASN A 135 -23.14 2.06 -25.93
CA ASN A 135 -22.46 3.35 -25.86
C ASN A 135 -23.19 4.32 -24.93
N ASP A 136 -24.52 4.40 -24.99
CA ASP A 136 -25.30 5.27 -24.11
C ASP A 136 -25.11 4.87 -22.64
N MET A 137 -25.13 3.57 -22.34
CA MET A 137 -24.88 3.06 -20.99
C MET A 137 -23.46 3.34 -20.51
N LEU A 138 -22.46 3.16 -21.37
CA LEU A 138 -21.06 3.47 -21.06
C LEU A 138 -20.86 4.97 -20.85
N GLN A 139 -21.56 5.81 -21.61
CA GLN A 139 -21.50 7.26 -21.48
C GLN A 139 -22.10 7.73 -20.15
N ILE A 140 -23.24 7.16 -19.73
CA ILE A 140 -23.83 7.41 -18.41
C ILE A 140 -22.86 6.98 -17.30
N ALA A 141 -22.33 5.75 -17.37
CA ALA A 141 -21.39 5.25 -16.38
C ALA A 141 -20.11 6.09 -16.30
N HIS A 142 -19.62 6.57 -17.43
CA HIS A 142 -18.48 7.48 -17.50
C HIS A 142 -18.79 8.81 -16.80
N GLN A 143 -19.96 9.40 -17.09
CA GLN A 143 -20.36 10.67 -16.49
C GLN A 143 -20.55 10.56 -14.97
N GLU A 144 -21.12 9.46 -14.49
CA GLU A 144 -21.21 9.18 -13.06
C GLU A 144 -19.82 9.01 -12.42
N SER A 145 -18.89 8.38 -13.12
CA SER A 145 -17.51 8.23 -12.67
C SER A 145 -16.80 9.58 -12.56
N VAL A 146 -16.99 10.47 -13.53
CA VAL A 146 -16.44 11.84 -13.50
C VAL A 146 -17.03 12.61 -12.31
N ALA A 147 -18.35 12.62 -12.14
CA ALA A 147 -18.99 13.30 -11.01
C ALA A 147 -18.57 12.71 -9.64
N ARG A 148 -18.23 11.41 -9.58
CA ARG A 148 -17.64 10.80 -8.39
C ARG A 148 -16.21 11.27 -8.15
N ALA A 149 -15.40 11.41 -9.20
CA ALA A 149 -14.04 11.93 -9.11
C ALA A 149 -14.04 13.39 -8.65
N ASP A 150 -14.89 14.25 -9.21
CA ASP A 150 -14.99 15.67 -8.83
C ASP A 150 -15.35 15.83 -7.34
N ARG A 151 -16.29 15.02 -6.84
CA ARG A 151 -16.67 15.00 -5.42
C ARG A 151 -15.53 14.52 -4.52
N ALA A 152 -14.78 13.52 -4.97
CA ALA A 152 -13.63 13.02 -4.22
C ALA A 152 -12.51 14.07 -4.19
N GLU A 153 -12.29 14.80 -5.29
CA GLU A 153 -11.31 15.88 -5.35
C GLU A 153 -11.68 17.04 -4.44
N ALA A 154 -12.95 17.47 -4.44
CA ALA A 154 -13.45 18.49 -3.51
C ALA A 154 -13.26 18.08 -2.03
N ALA A 155 -13.56 16.82 -1.69
CA ALA A 155 -13.34 16.31 -0.34
C ALA A 155 -11.85 16.28 0.04
N LEU A 156 -10.95 15.98 -0.91
CA LEU A 156 -9.51 16.02 -0.69
C LEU A 156 -9.01 17.46 -0.48
N THR A 157 -9.56 18.44 -1.20
CA THR A 157 -9.21 19.84 -0.99
C THR A 157 -9.66 20.33 0.39
N ASP A 158 -10.85 19.97 0.84
CA ASP A 158 -11.36 20.34 2.16
C ASP A 158 -10.50 19.75 3.28
N MET A 159 -10.22 18.44 3.20
CA MET A 159 -9.32 17.76 4.14
C MET A 159 -7.91 18.35 4.17
N ARG A 160 -7.41 18.84 3.03
CA ARG A 160 -6.10 19.49 2.95
C ARG A 160 -6.10 20.83 3.67
N ILE A 161 -7.19 21.60 3.59
CA ILE A 161 -7.35 22.86 4.33
C ILE A 161 -7.37 22.57 5.83
N GLU A 162 -8.20 21.61 6.28
CA GLU A 162 -8.26 21.22 7.70
C GLU A 162 -6.91 20.75 8.24
N LEU A 163 -6.17 19.96 7.45
CA LEU A 163 -4.82 19.52 7.81
C LEU A 163 -3.87 20.70 7.99
N GLN A 164 -3.94 21.69 7.09
CA GLN A 164 -3.10 22.88 7.17
C GLN A 164 -3.43 23.71 8.42
N ASP A 165 -4.72 23.87 8.73
CA ASP A 165 -5.17 24.61 9.92
C ASP A 165 -4.72 23.91 11.21
N ALA A 166 -4.84 22.59 11.28
CA ALA A 166 -4.35 21.80 12.40
C ALA A 166 -2.83 21.92 12.56
N GLN A 167 -2.07 21.92 11.46
CA GLN A 167 -0.62 22.14 11.49
C GLN A 167 -0.25 23.52 12.01
N ASN A 168 -0.95 24.56 11.55
CA ASN A 168 -0.73 25.93 12.03
C ASN A 168 -1.01 26.05 13.53
N LEU A 169 -2.10 25.43 14.02
CA LEU A 169 -2.43 25.41 15.44
C LEU A 169 -1.36 24.69 16.27
N ILE A 170 -0.86 23.54 15.79
CA ILE A 170 0.22 22.81 16.47
C ILE A 170 1.48 23.67 16.58
N GLN A 171 1.86 24.38 15.51
CA GLN A 171 3.02 25.28 15.54
C GLN A 171 2.83 26.42 16.56
N GLN A 172 1.63 26.99 16.62
CA GLN A 172 1.32 28.04 17.60
C GLN A 172 1.44 27.53 19.04
N LEU A 173 0.86 26.37 19.33
CA LEU A 173 0.92 25.75 20.66
C LEU A 173 2.37 25.38 21.05
N GLN A 174 3.19 24.94 20.10
CA GLN A 174 4.61 24.67 20.32
C GLN A 174 5.38 25.95 20.68
N ALA A 175 5.10 27.06 19.99
CA ALA A 175 5.72 28.35 20.29
C ALA A 175 5.34 28.87 21.69
N GLU A 176 4.06 28.72 22.07
CA GLU A 176 3.57 29.09 23.40
C GLU A 176 4.20 28.22 24.50
N ALA A 177 4.27 26.91 24.28
CA ALA A 177 4.93 25.99 25.21
C ALA A 177 6.41 26.35 25.40
N TYR A 178 7.10 26.75 24.33
CA TYR A 178 8.49 27.20 24.40
C TYR A 178 8.64 28.48 25.24
N ASP A 179 7.78 29.48 25.02
CA ASP A 179 7.81 30.73 25.80
C ASP A 179 7.49 30.50 27.28
N LEU A 180 6.45 29.70 27.57
CA LEU A 180 6.08 29.33 28.94
C LEU A 180 7.21 28.60 29.65
N ASN A 181 7.90 27.68 28.98
CA ASN A 181 9.05 26.99 29.55
C ASN A 181 10.20 27.97 29.86
N GLY A 182 10.44 28.95 28.98
CA GLY A 182 11.42 30.01 29.24
C GLY A 182 11.07 30.87 30.46
N LYS A 183 9.79 31.22 30.62
CA LYS A 183 9.29 31.92 31.82
C LYS A 183 9.44 31.09 33.09
N LEU A 184 9.12 29.80 33.02
CA LEU A 184 9.27 28.85 34.13
C LEU A 184 10.72 28.75 34.57
N GLN A 185 11.68 28.61 33.64
CA GLN A 185 13.11 28.57 33.98
C GLN A 185 13.58 29.84 34.68
N LYS A 186 13.16 31.02 34.21
CA LYS A 186 13.48 32.30 34.87
C LYS A 186 12.93 32.34 36.30
N SER A 187 11.67 31.91 36.47
CA SER A 187 11.05 31.85 37.79
C SER A 187 11.79 30.90 38.74
N LEU A 188 12.18 29.71 38.26
CA LEU A 188 12.98 28.75 39.02
C LEU A 188 14.34 29.32 39.44
N CYS A 189 15.03 30.01 38.53
CA CYS A 189 16.29 30.68 38.85
C CYS A 189 16.11 31.72 39.97
N MET A 190 15.09 32.58 39.84
CA MET A 190 14.76 33.56 40.87
C MET A 190 14.44 32.90 42.21
N MET A 191 13.66 31.81 42.21
CA MET A 191 13.33 31.06 43.43
C MET A 191 14.59 30.53 44.13
N GLU A 192 15.55 29.97 43.39
CA GLU A 192 16.79 29.47 43.99
C GLU A 192 17.63 30.62 44.59
N THR A 193 17.63 31.80 43.96
CA THR A 193 18.31 32.97 44.54
C THR A 193 17.67 33.42 45.85
N TYR A 194 16.33 33.46 45.93
CA TYR A 194 15.64 33.81 47.16
C TYR A 194 15.85 32.79 48.25
N LYS A 195 15.80 31.50 47.91
CA LYS A 195 16.08 30.40 48.85
C LYS A 195 17.48 30.52 49.43
N LYS A 196 18.49 30.79 48.60
CA LYS A 196 19.87 31.00 49.08
C LYS A 196 19.97 32.22 50.00
N ARG A 197 19.37 33.34 49.63
CA ARG A 197 19.35 34.56 50.47
C ARG A 197 18.63 34.33 51.81
N ALA A 198 17.56 33.55 51.82
CA ALA A 198 16.88 33.16 53.06
C ALA A 198 17.81 32.32 53.96
N GLN A 199 18.48 31.30 53.40
CA GLN A 199 19.44 30.49 54.14
C GLN A 199 20.62 31.31 54.69
N ASP A 200 21.13 32.27 53.91
CA ASP A 200 22.22 33.15 54.35
C ASP A 200 21.75 34.09 55.48
N SER A 201 20.51 34.59 55.39
CA SER A 201 19.88 35.38 56.46
C SER A 201 19.71 34.55 57.74
N ASP A 202 19.23 33.31 57.63
CA ASP A 202 19.04 32.40 58.77
C ASP A 202 20.36 32.12 59.48
N LYS A 203 21.45 31.86 58.72
CA LYS A 203 22.80 31.69 59.29
C LYS A 203 23.31 32.95 59.99
N ALA A 204 23.07 34.13 59.41
CA ALA A 204 23.46 35.39 60.02
C ALA A 204 22.72 35.63 61.35
N ILE A 205 21.41 35.36 61.37
CA ILE A 205 20.60 35.43 62.59
C ILE A 205 21.14 34.45 63.64
N GLN A 206 21.42 33.21 63.27
CA GLN A 206 21.98 32.20 64.17
C GLN A 206 23.31 32.67 64.80
N THR A 207 24.21 33.23 63.99
CA THR A 207 25.49 33.78 64.46
C THR A 207 25.29 34.92 65.45
N LEU A 208 24.34 35.82 65.18
CA LEU A 208 24.04 36.94 66.08
C LEU A 208 23.46 36.46 67.42
N VAL A 209 22.58 35.46 67.39
CA VAL A 209 22.03 34.84 68.61
C VAL A 209 23.15 34.25 69.46
N GLU A 210 24.04 33.48 68.86
CA GLU A 210 25.19 32.88 69.55
C GLU A 210 26.14 33.94 70.16
N ALA A 211 26.40 35.03 69.43
CA ALA A 211 27.21 36.13 69.92
C ALA A 211 26.56 36.84 71.13
N VAL A 212 25.24 37.06 71.09
CA VAL A 212 24.48 37.66 72.20
C VAL A 212 24.50 36.76 73.43
N ASP A 213 24.30 35.45 73.27
CA ASP A 213 24.33 34.50 74.37
C ASP A 213 25.74 34.38 74.99
N THR A 214 26.78 34.45 74.17
CA THR A 214 28.18 34.50 74.62
C THR A 214 28.44 35.77 75.43
N ALA A 215 28.04 36.94 74.93
CA ALA A 215 28.20 38.23 75.62
C ALA A 215 27.44 38.26 76.96
N ARG A 216 26.22 37.70 77.00
CA ARG A 216 25.43 37.55 78.22
C ARG A 216 26.14 36.67 79.25
N SER A 217 26.67 35.52 78.82
CA SER A 217 27.38 34.58 79.70
C SER A 217 28.66 35.20 80.29
N GLN A 218 29.39 35.98 79.49
CA GLN A 218 30.58 36.73 79.95
C GLN A 218 30.20 37.79 80.99
N ALA A 219 29.14 38.58 80.74
CA ALA A 219 28.68 39.61 81.67
C ALA A 219 28.19 39.04 83.02
N SER A 220 27.52 37.89 83.02
CA SER A 220 27.13 37.20 84.25
C SER A 220 28.34 36.69 85.06
N SER A 221 29.42 36.28 84.37
CA SER A 221 30.64 35.80 85.03
C SER A 221 31.44 36.93 85.69
N THR A 222 31.53 38.10 85.06
CA THR A 222 32.24 39.26 85.63
C THR A 222 31.52 39.90 86.82
N CYS A 223 30.20 39.81 86.89
CA CYS A 223 29.42 40.33 88.02
C CYS A 223 29.54 39.46 89.30
N SER A 224 30.07 38.24 89.21
CA SER A 224 30.22 37.33 90.35
C SER A 224 31.51 37.53 91.16
N TYR A 225 32.37 38.50 90.76
CA TYR A 225 33.67 38.79 91.37
C TYR A 225 33.75 40.18 92.03
N PHE A 226 32.63 40.89 92.15
CA PHE A 226 32.48 42.12 92.92
C PHE A 226 31.47 41.89 94.06
#